data_AF-A0A1G5HWE3-F1
#
_entry.id   AF-A0A1G5HWE3-F1
#
_cell.length_a   1.000
_cell.length_b   1.000
_cell.length_c   1.000
_cell.angle_alpha   90.00
_cell.angle_beta   90.00
_cell.angle_gamma   90.00
#
_symmetry.space_group_name_H-M   'P 1'
#
loop_
_entity.id
_entity.type
_entity.pdbx_description
1 polymer ?
#
loop_
_entity_poly.entity_id
_entity_poly.type
_entity_poly.pdbx_seq_one_letter_code
_entity_poly.pdbx_strand_id
1 'polypeptide(L)'
;LAKPGSITPHTKFKAEVYVLKKEEGGRHTPFFQGYRPQFYFRTTDVTGTVELPEGTEMVMPGDNVTISVELIAPIAMEDGLRFAIREGGRTVGAGVVAEIVE
;
A
#
# COMPACT_ATOMS: atom_id res chain seq x y z
N LEU A 1 19.66 3.37 -7.23
CA LEU A 1 21.06 3.12 -6.84
C LEU A 1 21.14 3.05 -5.33
N ALA A 2 21.82 2.06 -4.78
CA ALA A 2 22.01 1.90 -3.35
C ALA A 2 23.43 1.35 -3.10
N LYS A 3 23.95 1.50 -1.88
CA LYS A 3 25.21 0.87 -1.50
C LYS A 3 25.01 -0.66 -1.56
N PRO A 4 25.98 -1.45 -2.05
CA PRO A 4 25.86 -2.90 -2.06
C PRO A 4 25.49 -3.45 -0.67
N GLY A 5 24.45 -4.28 -0.62
CA GLY A 5 23.94 -4.90 0.61
C GLY A 5 23.19 -3.98 1.57
N SER A 6 22.91 -2.71 1.21
CA SER A 6 22.23 -1.79 2.14
C SER A 6 20.70 -1.84 2.10
N ILE A 7 20.11 -2.45 1.08
CA ILE A 7 18.66 -2.62 0.95
C ILE A 7 18.37 -3.84 0.08
N THR A 8 17.36 -4.60 0.43
CA THR A 8 16.92 -5.80 -0.29
C THR A 8 15.55 -5.58 -0.93
N PRO A 9 15.31 -6.20 -2.11
CA PRO A 9 13.99 -6.17 -2.74
C PRO A 9 13.02 -7.11 -2.03
N HIS A 10 11.77 -6.67 -1.85
CA HIS A 10 10.71 -7.47 -1.25
C HIS A 10 9.40 -7.40 -2.04
N THR A 11 8.55 -8.43 -1.88
CA THR A 11 7.20 -8.48 -2.45
C THR A 11 6.08 -8.46 -1.42
N LYS A 12 6.33 -8.91 -0.20
CA LYS A 12 5.31 -9.04 0.85
C LYS A 12 5.62 -8.18 2.07
N PHE A 13 4.66 -7.37 2.47
CA PHE A 13 4.79 -6.52 3.66
C PHE A 13 3.42 -6.24 4.29
N LYS A 14 3.42 -5.90 5.57
CA LYS A 14 2.30 -5.26 6.27
C LYS A 14 2.49 -3.75 6.28
N ALA A 15 1.40 -3.01 6.25
CA ALA A 15 1.42 -1.56 6.25
C ALA A 15 0.28 -0.95 7.04
N GLU A 16 0.55 0.20 7.64
CA GLU A 16 -0.47 1.12 8.17
C GLU A 16 -0.86 2.09 7.07
N VAL A 17 -2.15 2.20 6.77
CA VAL A 17 -2.67 2.97 5.64
C VAL A 17 -3.81 3.89 6.09
N TYR A 18 -3.70 5.16 5.70
CA TYR A 18 -4.81 6.10 5.69
C TYR A 18 -5.46 6.14 4.30
N VAL A 19 -6.76 5.94 4.23
CA VAL A 19 -7.53 6.03 2.98
C VAL A 19 -8.06 7.44 2.82
N LEU A 20 -7.72 8.13 1.74
CA LEU A 20 -8.15 9.51 1.55
C LEU A 20 -9.66 9.59 1.37
N LYS A 21 -10.26 10.60 2.01
CA LYS A 21 -11.67 10.95 1.83
C LYS A 21 -11.91 11.49 0.43
N LYS A 22 -13.18 11.51 0.04
CA LYS A 22 -13.63 12.13 -1.21
C LYS A 22 -13.20 13.59 -1.31
N GLU A 23 -13.29 14.35 -0.21
CA GLU A 23 -12.93 15.77 -0.17
C GLU A 23 -11.42 16.01 -0.36
N GLU A 24 -10.61 14.99 -0.09
CA GLU A 24 -9.16 14.99 -0.29
C GLU A 24 -8.76 14.45 -1.66
N GLY A 25 -9.73 14.17 -2.54
CA GLY A 25 -9.51 13.62 -3.88
C GLY A 25 -9.38 12.10 -3.93
N GLY A 26 -9.68 11.40 -2.83
CA GLY A 26 -9.66 9.95 -2.73
C GLY A 26 -10.90 9.27 -3.30
N ARG A 27 -11.22 8.09 -2.78
CA ARG A 27 -12.36 7.29 -3.25
C ARG A 27 -13.69 7.84 -2.75
N HIS A 28 -14.74 7.57 -3.52
CA HIS A 28 -16.13 7.84 -3.13
C HIS A 28 -16.78 6.62 -2.45
N THR A 29 -16.28 5.43 -2.74
CA THR A 29 -16.83 4.15 -2.31
C THR A 29 -15.76 3.32 -1.59
N PRO A 30 -16.16 2.40 -0.71
CA PRO A 30 -15.23 1.50 -0.05
C PRO A 30 -14.46 0.62 -1.03
N PHE A 31 -13.41 -0.03 -0.52
CA PHE A 31 -12.81 -1.19 -1.16
C PHE A 31 -12.88 -2.41 -0.24
N PHE A 32 -12.68 -3.59 -0.82
CA PHE A 32 -12.91 -4.89 -0.19
C PHE A 32 -11.66 -5.77 -0.27
N GLN A 33 -11.73 -6.97 0.31
CA GLN A 33 -10.71 -8.00 0.17
C GLN A 33 -10.33 -8.24 -1.30
N GLY A 34 -9.03 -8.40 -1.58
CA GLY A 34 -8.52 -8.64 -2.93
C GLY A 34 -8.42 -7.37 -3.78
N TYR A 35 -8.60 -6.20 -3.17
CA TYR A 35 -8.39 -4.92 -3.81
C TYR A 35 -6.99 -4.81 -4.43
N ARG A 36 -6.91 -4.32 -5.68
CA ARG A 36 -5.69 -4.46 -6.50
C ARG A 36 -5.18 -3.15 -7.13
N PRO A 37 -4.74 -2.18 -6.30
CA PRO A 37 -4.29 -0.87 -6.77
C PRO A 37 -2.82 -0.86 -7.22
N GLN A 38 -2.35 0.31 -7.63
CA GLN A 38 -0.93 0.61 -7.81
C GLN A 38 -0.35 1.19 -6.52
N PHE A 39 0.80 0.69 -6.10
CA PHE A 39 1.58 1.22 -4.98
C PHE A 39 2.75 2.03 -5.54
N TYR A 40 2.78 3.31 -5.19
CA TYR A 40 3.81 4.24 -5.61
C TYR A 40 4.89 4.34 -4.53
N PHE A 41 6.02 3.70 -4.80
CA PHE A 41 7.21 3.75 -3.95
C PHE A 41 8.25 4.64 -4.61
N ARG A 42 8.53 5.80 -3.99
CA ARG A 42 9.50 6.82 -4.44
C ARG A 42 9.23 7.31 -5.87
N THR A 43 9.57 6.52 -6.88
CA THR A 43 9.49 6.83 -8.31
C THR A 43 8.83 5.72 -9.15
N THR A 44 8.34 4.66 -8.51
CA THR A 44 7.86 3.46 -9.21
C THR A 44 6.45 3.11 -8.77
N ASP A 45 5.55 2.95 -9.73
CA ASP A 45 4.25 2.32 -9.53
C ASP A 45 4.39 0.80 -9.73
N VAL A 46 3.90 0.02 -8.77
CA VAL A 46 3.82 -1.45 -8.88
C VAL A 46 2.44 -1.91 -8.42
N THR A 47 1.78 -2.77 -9.20
CA THR A 47 0.49 -3.32 -8.79
C THR A 47 0.68 -4.27 -7.60
N GLY A 48 -0.23 -4.22 -6.63
CA GLY A 48 -0.25 -5.17 -5.53
C GLY A 48 -1.67 -5.61 -5.19
N THR A 49 -1.80 -6.74 -4.52
CA THR A 49 -3.06 -7.23 -3.96
C THR A 49 -3.09 -6.92 -2.47
N VAL A 50 -4.22 -6.41 -2.00
CA VAL A 50 -4.47 -6.09 -0.60
C VAL A 50 -5.27 -7.20 0.07
N GLU A 51 -4.77 -7.64 1.22
CA GLU A 51 -5.50 -8.46 2.18
C GLU A 51 -5.82 -7.62 3.41
N LEU A 52 -7.10 -7.62 3.78
CA LEU A 52 -7.63 -6.96 4.95
C LEU A 52 -7.46 -7.84 6.20
N PRO A 53 -7.43 -7.24 7.40
CA PRO A 53 -7.43 -7.99 8.66
C PRO A 53 -8.67 -8.88 8.77
N GLU A 54 -8.53 -10.00 9.49
CA GLU A 54 -9.65 -10.88 9.80
C GLU A 54 -10.81 -10.08 10.45
N GLY A 55 -12.04 -10.32 9.99
CA GLY A 55 -13.23 -9.59 10.43
C GLY A 55 -13.44 -8.22 9.77
N THR A 56 -12.49 -7.72 8.97
CA THR A 56 -12.68 -6.49 8.19
C THR A 56 -13.28 -6.81 6.82
N GLU A 57 -14.56 -6.55 6.64
CA GLU A 57 -15.23 -6.80 5.34
C GLU A 57 -14.86 -5.76 4.28
N MET A 58 -14.77 -4.48 4.69
CA MET A 58 -14.52 -3.36 3.79
C MET A 58 -13.82 -2.21 4.51
N VAL A 59 -13.17 -1.34 3.75
CA VAL A 59 -12.49 -0.14 4.25
C VAL A 59 -13.11 1.10 3.62
N MET A 60 -13.51 2.07 4.45
CA MET A 60 -14.16 3.29 4.01
C MET A 60 -13.14 4.41 3.74
N PRO A 61 -13.45 5.36 2.82
CA PRO A 61 -12.69 6.60 2.71
C PRO A 61 -12.65 7.36 4.05
N GLY A 62 -11.45 7.71 4.51
CA GLY A 62 -11.20 8.34 5.80
C GLY A 62 -10.73 7.38 6.91
N ASP A 63 -10.75 6.08 6.68
CA ASP A 63 -10.30 5.09 7.66
C ASP A 63 -8.78 5.01 7.74
N ASN A 64 -8.30 4.57 8.90
CA ASN A 64 -6.95 4.07 9.09
C ASN A 64 -7.04 2.55 9.29
N VAL A 65 -6.25 1.79 8.54
CA VAL A 65 -6.30 0.33 8.54
C VAL A 65 -4.91 -0.27 8.37
N THR A 66 -4.64 -1.35 9.09
CA THR A 66 -3.49 -2.21 8.85
C THR A 66 -3.83 -3.18 7.73
N ILE A 67 -3.00 -3.28 6.69
CA ILE A 67 -3.21 -4.22 5.56
C ILE A 67 -1.98 -5.08 5.33
N SER A 68 -2.18 -6.27 4.74
CA SER A 68 -1.10 -7.04 4.14
C SER A 68 -1.12 -6.84 2.63
N VAL A 69 0.06 -6.72 2.02
CA VAL A 69 0.21 -6.44 0.59
C VAL A 69 1.15 -7.44 -0.06
N GLU A 70 0.75 -7.96 -1.22
CA GLU A 70 1.61 -8.75 -2.13
C GLU A 70 1.77 -8.02 -3.47
N LEU A 71 3.00 -7.59 -3.77
CA LEU A 71 3.36 -6.89 -5.00
C LEU A 71 3.60 -7.88 -6.16
N ILE A 72 3.23 -7.50 -7.38
CA ILE A 72 3.48 -8.34 -8.58
C ILE A 72 4.97 -8.37 -8.98
N ALA A 73 5.77 -7.45 -8.45
CA ALA A 73 7.18 -7.32 -8.72
C ALA A 73 7.91 -6.81 -7.47
N PRO A 74 9.16 -7.25 -7.25
CA PRO A 74 9.95 -6.84 -6.10
C PRO A 74 10.24 -5.33 -6.07
N ILE A 75 10.14 -4.72 -4.89
CA ILE A 75 10.55 -3.34 -4.63
C ILE A 75 11.56 -3.30 -3.48
N ALA A 76 12.62 -2.50 -3.66
CA ALA A 76 13.57 -2.22 -2.58
C ALA A 76 12.88 -1.38 -1.48
N MET A 77 12.63 -2.01 -0.34
CA MET A 77 11.92 -1.40 0.79
C MET A 77 12.55 -1.74 2.14
N GLU A 78 12.17 -0.97 3.14
CA GLU A 78 12.56 -1.11 4.55
C GLU A 78 11.38 -0.67 5.42
N ASP A 79 11.34 -1.11 6.67
CA ASP A 79 10.33 -0.67 7.62
C ASP A 79 10.36 0.86 7.77
N GLY A 80 9.18 1.48 7.85
CA GLY A 80 9.03 2.93 7.87
C GLY A 80 9.04 3.60 6.49
N LEU A 81 9.28 2.86 5.39
CA LEU A 81 9.18 3.43 4.05
C LEU A 81 7.74 3.86 3.76
N ARG A 82 7.57 5.13 3.40
CA ARG A 82 6.27 5.69 3.00
C ARG A 82 5.98 5.43 1.53
N PHE A 83 4.71 5.22 1.23
CA PHE A 83 4.20 5.02 -0.13
C PHE A 83 2.83 5.66 -0.31
N ALA A 84 2.41 5.82 -1.56
CA ALA A 84 1.04 6.20 -1.90
C ALA A 84 0.32 5.04 -2.59
N ILE A 85 -0.98 4.92 -2.37
CA ILE A 85 -1.85 3.99 -3.10
C ILE A 85 -2.56 4.78 -4.18
N ARG A 86 -2.52 4.29 -5.42
CA ARG A 86 -3.02 4.99 -6.60
C ARG A 86 -3.94 4.14 -7.45
N GLU A 87 -4.93 4.80 -8.06
CA GLU A 87 -5.86 4.24 -9.03
C GLU A 87 -6.05 5.19 -10.20
N GLY A 88 -5.87 4.71 -11.43
CA GLY A 88 -6.04 5.55 -12.63
C GLY A 88 -5.19 6.84 -12.57
N GLY A 89 -4.01 6.78 -11.93
CA GLY A 89 -3.11 7.91 -11.73
C GLY A 89 -3.44 8.84 -10.55
N ARG A 90 -4.56 8.64 -9.84
CA ARG A 90 -4.97 9.44 -8.67
C ARG A 90 -4.56 8.77 -7.36
N THR A 91 -4.13 9.56 -6.38
CA THR A 91 -3.82 9.07 -5.03
C THR A 91 -5.10 8.85 -4.23
N VAL A 92 -5.28 7.63 -3.72
CA VAL A 92 -6.46 7.20 -2.95
C VAL A 92 -6.11 6.75 -1.53
N GLY A 93 -4.83 6.51 -1.25
CA GLY A 93 -4.33 6.14 0.07
C GLY A 93 -2.91 6.65 0.30
N ALA A 94 -2.52 6.80 1.55
CA ALA A 94 -1.15 7.03 1.97
C ALA A 94 -0.79 5.98 3.03
N GLY A 95 0.38 5.36 2.89
CA GLY A 95 0.77 4.27 3.77
C GLY A 95 2.23 4.31 4.18
N VAL A 96 2.54 3.52 5.20
CA VAL A 96 3.89 3.26 5.68
C VAL A 96 4.08 1.77 5.88
N VAL A 97 5.20 1.23 5.36
CA VAL A 97 5.59 -0.16 5.59
C VAL A 97 5.82 -0.35 7.09
N ALA A 98 5.07 -1.25 7.71
CA ALA A 98 5.14 -1.54 9.14
C ALA A 98 6.08 -2.71 9.43
N GLU A 99 6.03 -3.75 8.59
CA GLU A 99 6.82 -4.98 8.75
C GLU A 99 6.97 -5.67 7.38
N ILE A 100 8.18 -6.10 7.04
CA ILE A 100 8.45 -7.01 5.91
C ILE A 100 8.24 -8.47 6.36
N VAL A 101 7.48 -9.26 5.61
CA VAL A 101 7.01 -10.60 6.05
C VAL A 101 7.62 -11.79 5.31
N GLU A 102 8.73 -11.58 4.60
CA GLU A 102 9.43 -12.62 3.82
C GLU A 102 10.93 -12.67 4.11
#